data_AF-A0A3B8HFI2-F1
#
_entry.id   AF-A0A3B8HFI2-F1
#
_cell.length_a   1.000
_cell.length_b   1.000
_cell.length_c   1.000
_cell.angle_alpha   90.00
_cell.angle_beta   90.00
_cell.angle_gamma   90.00
#
_symmetry.space_group_name_H-M   'P 1'
#
loop_
_entity.id
_entity.type
_entity.pdbx_description
1 polymer ?
#
loop_
_entity_poly.entity_id
_entity_poly.type
_entity_poly.pdbx_seq_one_letter_code
_entity_poly.pdbx_strand_id
1 'polypeptide(L)'
;MSDQAEHRHLRPRGGYRQLHSFQVTTVIYDATVSFCERFVDSRSRTRDQMVQAARSGRQNIAEGSRASATSSQTELRLVNVARASLDELLLDFEDYLRQNGHTQWAKDSPEAMSVRLVGKDQSDQTDRSDPTDPYRPWLAQDNPAVVANAVICLIHQANYLLDRQIQALERQFVQQGGYSEQLAVARLREREQRTRSDRTDRADPSDQTSAPACPTCGGIMAVRTTRKGPRAGAQFWGCAKYPACKGTKPL
;
A
#
# COMPACT_ATOMS: atom_id res chain seq x y z
N MET A 1 14.52 -27.64 -21.95
CA MET A 1 14.40 -27.16 -20.55
C MET A 1 14.94 -25.75 -20.53
N SER A 2 14.09 -24.75 -20.78
CA SER A 2 14.46 -23.33 -20.75
C SER A 2 13.84 -22.70 -19.52
N ASP A 3 14.70 -22.10 -18.71
CA ASP A 3 14.38 -21.22 -17.59
C ASP A 3 13.41 -20.12 -18.04
N GLN A 4 12.17 -20.18 -17.55
CA GLN A 4 11.22 -19.05 -17.52
C GLN A 4 10.98 -18.64 -16.06
N ALA A 5 12.06 -18.36 -15.34
CA ALA A 5 11.97 -17.66 -14.06
C ALA A 5 12.45 -16.22 -14.29
N GLU A 6 11.51 -15.26 -14.42
CA GLU A 6 11.67 -13.87 -13.94
C GLU A 6 10.56 -12.96 -14.48
N HIS A 7 9.44 -12.87 -13.77
CA HIS A 7 8.70 -11.62 -13.53
C HIS A 7 7.50 -11.84 -12.60
N ARG A 8 7.76 -12.29 -11.37
CA ARG A 8 6.74 -12.35 -10.32
C ARG A 8 7.11 -11.45 -9.15
N HIS A 9 7.23 -10.15 -9.42
CA HIS A 9 7.39 -9.11 -8.39
C HIS A 9 6.15 -8.22 -8.20
N LEU A 10 5.00 -8.61 -8.75
CA LEU A 10 3.74 -7.97 -8.39
C LEU A 10 3.18 -8.70 -7.16
N ARG A 11 3.17 -8.02 -6.00
CA ARG A 11 2.43 -8.52 -4.83
C ARG A 11 0.99 -8.88 -5.26
N PRO A 12 0.42 -9.99 -4.76
CA PRO A 12 -0.96 -10.35 -5.04
C PRO A 12 -1.89 -9.17 -4.70
N ARG A 13 -2.70 -8.72 -5.67
CA ARG A 13 -3.64 -7.59 -5.48
C ARG A 13 -4.95 -8.09 -4.89
N GLY A 14 -5.62 -7.24 -4.10
CA GLY A 14 -7.04 -7.42 -3.80
C GLY A 14 -7.39 -8.54 -2.81
N GLY A 15 -6.39 -9.15 -2.17
CA GLY A 15 -6.56 -10.15 -1.11
C GLY A 15 -7.01 -9.59 0.24
N TYR A 16 -7.34 -8.30 0.34
CA TYR A 16 -7.70 -7.66 1.61
C TYR A 16 -8.86 -8.34 2.34
N ARG A 17 -9.77 -9.00 1.62
CA ARG A 17 -10.88 -9.78 2.22
C ARG A 17 -10.40 -10.94 3.09
N GLN A 18 -9.18 -11.43 2.87
CA GLN A 18 -8.56 -12.49 3.66
C GLN A 18 -7.74 -11.93 4.83
N LEU A 19 -7.50 -10.62 4.89
CA LEU A 19 -6.79 -10.01 6.01
C LEU A 19 -7.68 -10.08 7.25
N HIS A 20 -7.16 -10.65 8.33
CA HIS A 20 -7.87 -10.67 9.61
C HIS A 20 -8.16 -9.25 10.11
N SER A 21 -7.24 -8.30 9.91
CA SER A 21 -7.47 -6.88 10.20
C SER A 21 -8.72 -6.34 9.48
N PHE A 22 -8.86 -6.63 8.18
CA PHE A 22 -10.02 -6.19 7.41
C PHE A 22 -11.33 -6.84 7.89
N GLN A 23 -11.30 -8.12 8.23
CA GLN A 23 -12.48 -8.86 8.67
C GLN A 23 -12.99 -8.36 10.02
N VAL A 24 -12.10 -8.22 11.02
CA VAL A 24 -12.46 -7.67 12.33
C VAL A 24 -12.94 -6.22 12.19
N THR A 25 -12.27 -5.40 11.39
CA THR A 25 -12.74 -4.01 11.14
C THR A 25 -14.06 -3.94 10.38
N THR A 26 -14.43 -4.98 9.62
CA THR A 26 -15.77 -5.08 9.02
C THR A 26 -16.83 -5.31 10.09
N VAL A 27 -16.59 -6.24 11.04
CA VAL A 27 -17.48 -6.44 12.20
C VAL A 27 -17.61 -5.15 13.01
N ILE A 28 -16.50 -4.45 13.27
CA ILE A 28 -16.52 -3.16 13.98
C ILE A 28 -17.41 -2.15 13.24
N TYR A 29 -17.27 -2.02 11.92
CA TYR A 29 -18.07 -1.09 11.15
C TYR A 29 -19.57 -1.39 11.24
N ASP A 30 -19.96 -2.64 11.02
CA ASP A 30 -21.36 -3.04 11.05
C ASP A 30 -21.95 -2.89 12.47
N ALA A 31 -21.15 -3.23 13.50
CA ALA A 31 -21.50 -3.05 14.90
C ALA A 31 -21.67 -1.57 15.27
N THR A 32 -20.78 -0.68 14.83
CA THR A 32 -20.88 0.76 15.09
C THR A 32 -22.11 1.36 14.43
N VAL A 33 -22.44 0.98 13.19
CA VAL A 33 -23.67 1.43 12.53
C VAL A 33 -24.89 1.01 13.35
N SER A 34 -25.00 -0.28 13.70
CA SER A 34 -26.12 -0.78 14.50
C SER A 34 -26.20 -0.14 15.88
N PHE A 35 -25.05 0.04 16.56
CA PHE A 35 -24.97 0.69 17.86
C PHE A 35 -25.48 2.13 17.79
N CYS A 36 -25.01 2.91 16.82
CA CYS A 36 -25.42 4.29 16.68
C CYS A 36 -26.89 4.44 16.27
N GLU A 37 -27.45 3.53 15.47
CA GLU A 37 -28.87 3.51 15.14
C GLU A 37 -29.75 3.24 16.37
N ARG A 38 -29.27 2.40 17.29
CA ARG A 38 -30.05 1.94 18.46
C ARG A 38 -29.90 2.85 19.68
N PHE A 39 -28.72 3.40 19.90
CA PHE A 39 -28.35 3.95 21.21
C PHE A 39 -27.81 5.38 21.19
N VAL A 40 -27.62 5.97 20.00
CA VAL A 40 -27.13 7.34 19.85
C VAL A 40 -28.24 8.18 19.21
N ASP A 41 -28.48 9.37 19.75
CA ASP A 41 -29.49 10.28 19.21
C ASP A 41 -29.25 10.55 17.72
N SER A 42 -30.32 10.46 16.92
CA SER A 42 -30.22 10.54 15.45
C SER A 42 -29.81 11.91 14.93
N ARG A 43 -29.88 12.97 15.74
CA ARG A 43 -29.43 14.33 15.41
C ARG A 43 -28.04 14.62 15.97
N SER A 44 -27.46 13.71 16.75
CA SER A 44 -26.12 13.90 17.31
C SER A 44 -25.06 13.83 16.23
N ARG A 45 -24.17 14.83 16.19
CA ARG A 45 -22.97 14.82 15.34
C ARG A 45 -22.04 13.64 15.67
N THR A 46 -22.03 13.20 16.92
CA THR A 46 -21.22 12.07 17.38
C THR A 46 -21.56 10.79 16.62
N ARG A 47 -22.83 10.56 16.28
CA ARG A 47 -23.23 9.42 15.45
C ARG A 47 -22.48 9.40 14.11
N ASP A 48 -22.50 10.52 13.41
CA ASP A 48 -21.87 10.61 12.08
C ASP A 48 -20.35 10.47 12.19
N GLN A 49 -19.75 11.01 13.25
CA GLN A 49 -18.31 10.88 13.54
C GLN A 49 -17.91 9.42 13.77
N MET A 50 -18.61 8.71 14.66
CA MET A 50 -18.35 7.29 14.94
C MET A 50 -18.49 6.43 13.68
N VAL A 51 -19.56 6.60 12.92
CA VAL A 51 -19.81 5.82 11.70
C VAL A 51 -18.74 6.12 10.64
N GLN A 52 -18.31 7.38 10.50
CA GLN A 52 -17.25 7.74 9.55
C GLN A 52 -15.89 7.23 9.99
N ALA A 53 -15.53 7.29 11.27
CA ALA A 53 -14.29 6.74 11.80
C ALA A 53 -14.21 5.23 11.54
N ALA A 54 -15.28 4.49 11.85
CA ALA A 54 -15.38 3.06 11.58
C ALA A 54 -15.28 2.74 10.07
N ARG A 55 -15.98 3.51 9.23
CA ARG A 55 -15.91 3.37 7.77
C ARG A 55 -14.50 3.63 7.24
N SER A 56 -13.87 4.71 7.70
CA SER A 56 -12.52 5.12 7.33
C SER A 56 -11.50 4.02 7.69
N GLY A 57 -11.59 3.47 8.90
CA GLY A 57 -10.80 2.32 9.33
C GLY A 57 -10.85 1.17 8.33
N ARG A 58 -12.06 0.73 7.97
CA ARG A 58 -12.26 -0.39 7.02
C ARG A 58 -11.78 -0.07 5.60
N GLN A 59 -12.13 1.10 5.08
CA GLN A 59 -11.84 1.46 3.67
C GLN A 59 -10.35 1.61 3.43
N ASN A 60 -9.63 2.27 4.34
CA ASN A 60 -8.19 2.49 4.19
C ASN A 60 -7.38 1.18 4.17
N ILE A 61 -7.82 0.13 4.87
CA ILE A 61 -7.22 -1.21 4.77
C ILE A 61 -7.39 -1.78 3.34
N ALA A 62 -8.60 -1.70 2.80
CA ALA A 62 -8.89 -2.20 1.45
C ALA A 62 -8.16 -1.39 0.36
N GLU A 63 -8.17 -0.07 0.47
CA GLU A 63 -7.48 0.84 -0.45
C GLU A 63 -5.97 0.65 -0.39
N GLY A 64 -5.39 0.56 0.81
CA GLY A 64 -3.97 0.28 1.03
C GLY A 64 -3.55 -1.03 0.37
N SER A 65 -4.29 -2.11 0.61
CA SER A 65 -4.02 -3.41 0.00
C SER A 65 -4.12 -3.38 -1.54
N ARG A 66 -5.05 -2.60 -2.11
CA ARG A 66 -5.13 -2.44 -3.58
C ARG A 66 -3.97 -1.61 -4.14
N ALA A 67 -3.49 -0.61 -3.40
CA ALA A 67 -2.35 0.23 -3.77
C ALA A 67 -1.00 -0.49 -3.60
N SER A 68 -0.93 -1.56 -2.81
CA SER A 68 0.30 -2.31 -2.49
C SER A 68 1.13 -2.74 -3.70
N ALA A 69 0.49 -3.01 -4.84
CA ALA A 69 1.17 -3.43 -6.06
C ALA A 69 1.82 -2.28 -6.85
N THR A 70 1.48 -1.03 -6.56
CA THR A 70 2.00 0.15 -7.27
C THR A 70 2.70 1.13 -6.35
N SER A 71 2.44 1.11 -5.04
CA SER A 71 3.08 1.99 -4.07
C SER A 71 3.01 1.43 -2.65
N SER A 72 4.12 0.86 -2.19
CA SER A 72 4.28 0.43 -0.79
C SER A 72 4.19 1.59 0.20
N GLN A 73 4.61 2.80 -0.20
CA GLN A 73 4.47 4.01 0.61
C GLN A 73 3.00 4.39 0.81
N THR A 74 2.20 4.31 -0.25
CA THR A 74 0.75 4.58 -0.18
C THR A 74 0.05 3.53 0.67
N GLU A 75 0.40 2.26 0.50
CA GLU A 75 -0.11 1.18 1.36
C GLU A 75 0.18 1.46 2.84
N LEU A 76 1.44 1.73 3.21
CA LEU A 76 1.82 2.04 4.58
C LEU A 76 1.06 3.26 5.12
N ARG A 77 0.93 4.32 4.33
CA ARG A 77 0.19 5.52 4.73
C ARG A 77 -1.28 5.22 5.01
N LEU A 78 -1.95 4.48 4.12
CA LEU A 78 -3.36 4.14 4.29
C LEU A 78 -3.59 3.21 5.48
N VAL A 79 -2.72 2.23 5.71
CA VAL A 79 -2.82 1.38 6.91
C VAL A 79 -2.63 2.20 8.20
N ASN A 80 -1.74 3.20 8.20
CA ASN A 80 -1.63 4.14 9.33
C ASN A 80 -2.89 4.99 9.53
N VAL A 81 -3.53 5.47 8.45
CA VAL A 81 -4.81 6.18 8.55
C VAL A 81 -5.90 5.25 9.12
N ALA A 82 -5.95 4.00 8.68
CA ALA A 82 -6.90 3.02 9.22
C ALA A 82 -6.73 2.85 10.74
N ARG A 83 -5.47 2.71 11.18
CA ARG A 83 -5.10 2.58 12.60
C ARG A 83 -5.52 3.81 13.41
N ALA A 84 -5.28 5.01 12.90
CA ALA A 84 -5.68 6.26 13.55
C ALA A 84 -7.21 6.41 13.64
N SER A 85 -7.95 6.08 12.56
CA SER A 85 -9.42 6.13 12.57
C SER A 85 -10.04 5.17 13.58
N LEU A 86 -9.40 4.04 13.88
CA LEU A 86 -9.86 3.14 14.93
C LEU A 86 -9.53 3.64 16.36
N ASP A 87 -8.46 4.43 16.55
CA ASP A 87 -8.23 5.11 17.83
C ASP A 87 -9.24 6.24 18.07
N GLU A 88 -9.60 6.99 17.03
CA GLU A 88 -10.68 7.98 17.14
C GLU A 88 -11.99 7.30 17.56
N LEU A 89 -12.34 6.19 16.91
CA LEU A 89 -13.53 5.41 17.26
C LEU A 89 -13.46 4.81 18.67
N LEU A 90 -12.27 4.37 19.11
CA LEU A 90 -12.06 3.86 20.46
C LEU A 90 -12.45 4.93 21.50
N LEU A 91 -11.93 6.14 21.33
CA LEU A 91 -12.23 7.26 22.21
C LEU A 91 -13.72 7.58 22.22
N ASP A 92 -14.40 7.53 21.07
CA ASP A 92 -15.85 7.76 21.00
C ASP A 92 -16.65 6.73 21.83
N PHE A 93 -16.27 5.45 21.81
CA PHE A 93 -16.94 4.43 22.63
C PHE A 93 -16.62 4.57 24.13
N GLU A 94 -15.38 4.91 24.48
CA GLU A 94 -14.98 5.19 25.86
C GLU A 94 -15.75 6.41 26.41
N ASP A 95 -15.88 7.46 25.60
CA ASP A 95 -16.66 8.64 25.92
C ASP A 95 -18.15 8.32 26.06
N TYR A 96 -18.71 7.48 25.18
CA TYR A 96 -20.10 7.03 25.32
C TYR A 96 -20.33 6.35 26.66
N LEU A 97 -19.46 5.39 27.05
CA LEU A 97 -19.58 4.69 28.32
C LEU A 97 -19.52 5.67 29.49
N ARG A 98 -18.51 6.54 29.50
CA ARG A 98 -18.28 7.53 30.56
C ARG A 98 -19.44 8.51 30.70
N GLN A 99 -19.95 9.05 29.60
CA GLN A 99 -21.01 10.06 29.58
C GLN A 99 -22.37 9.48 29.99
N ASN A 100 -22.61 8.19 29.77
CA ASN A 100 -23.85 7.50 30.14
C ASN A 100 -23.76 6.72 31.47
N GLY A 101 -22.66 6.88 32.23
CA GLY A 101 -22.49 6.24 33.54
C GLY A 101 -22.29 4.72 33.48
N HIS A 102 -21.82 4.21 32.35
CA HIS A 102 -21.50 2.79 32.18
C HIS A 102 -20.04 2.50 32.52
N THR A 103 -19.79 1.31 33.08
CA THR A 103 -18.44 0.86 33.40
C THR A 103 -17.77 0.25 32.17
N GLN A 104 -16.54 0.68 31.89
CA GLN A 104 -15.68 0.03 30.91
C GLN A 104 -15.11 -1.26 31.50
N TRP A 105 -15.15 -2.36 30.76
CA TRP A 105 -14.58 -3.62 31.18
C TRP A 105 -13.07 -3.49 31.35
N ALA A 106 -12.56 -4.03 32.46
CA ALA A 106 -11.12 -4.21 32.62
C ALA A 106 -10.60 -5.16 31.54
N LYS A 107 -9.33 -4.98 31.15
CA LYS A 107 -8.70 -5.77 30.06
C LYS A 107 -8.71 -7.29 30.30
N ASP A 108 -8.81 -7.69 31.56
CA ASP A 108 -8.74 -9.04 32.11
C ASP A 108 -10.07 -9.48 32.74
N SER A 109 -11.15 -8.72 32.52
CA SER A 109 -12.48 -9.16 32.94
C SER A 109 -12.90 -10.40 32.16
N PRO A 110 -13.69 -11.31 32.77
CA PRO A 110 -14.19 -12.50 32.08
C PRO A 110 -14.92 -12.18 30.77
N GLU A 111 -15.69 -11.09 30.75
CA GLU A 111 -16.43 -10.61 29.59
C GLU A 111 -15.49 -10.15 28.47
N ALA A 112 -14.51 -9.29 28.79
CA ALA A 112 -13.51 -8.84 27.81
C ALA A 112 -12.68 -10.00 27.26
N MET A 113 -12.31 -10.96 28.13
CA MET A 113 -11.59 -12.16 27.71
C MET A 113 -12.43 -13.05 26.79
N SER A 114 -13.72 -13.21 27.07
CA SER A 114 -14.61 -14.05 26.25
C SER A 114 -14.73 -13.54 24.81
N VAL A 115 -14.89 -12.22 24.61
CA VAL A 115 -14.86 -11.59 23.27
C VAL A 115 -13.50 -11.81 22.59
N ARG A 116 -12.41 -11.66 23.35
CA ARG A 116 -11.06 -11.76 22.79
C ARG A 116 -10.69 -13.17 22.35
N LEU A 117 -11.19 -14.20 23.02
CA LEU A 117 -10.93 -15.59 22.69
C LEU A 117 -11.55 -15.99 21.35
N VAL A 118 -12.74 -15.48 21.02
CA VAL A 118 -13.37 -15.69 19.71
C VAL A 118 -12.44 -15.28 18.57
N GLY A 119 -11.85 -14.09 18.64
CA GLY A 119 -10.92 -13.61 17.62
C GLY A 119 -9.61 -14.40 17.53
N LYS A 120 -9.21 -15.09 18.61
CA LYS A 120 -8.02 -15.95 18.63
C LYS A 120 -8.30 -17.28 17.93
N ASP A 121 -9.43 -17.91 18.21
CA ASP A 121 -9.83 -19.17 17.58
C ASP A 121 -10.07 -19.00 16.06
N GLN A 122 -10.51 -17.81 15.64
CA GLN A 122 -10.69 -17.49 14.22
C GLN A 122 -9.41 -17.23 13.43
N SER A 123 -8.30 -16.86 14.08
CA SER A 123 -7.01 -16.78 13.38
C SER A 123 -6.43 -18.15 13.04
N ASP A 124 -6.89 -19.19 13.72
CA ASP A 124 -6.40 -20.57 13.55
C ASP A 124 -7.27 -21.42 12.61
N GLN A 125 -8.47 -20.94 12.22
CA GLN A 125 -9.39 -21.67 11.33
C GLN A 125 -9.29 -21.20 9.87
N THR A 126 -8.87 -22.12 8.98
CA THR A 126 -8.73 -21.90 7.53
C THR A 126 -10.00 -22.16 6.73
N ASP A 127 -11.07 -22.66 7.36
CA ASP A 127 -12.31 -23.03 6.69
C ASP A 127 -13.49 -22.26 7.31
N ARG A 128 -14.11 -21.39 6.50
CA ARG A 128 -15.24 -20.55 6.91
C ARG A 128 -16.49 -20.96 6.15
N SER A 129 -17.03 -22.10 6.56
CA SER A 129 -18.25 -22.66 6.00
C SER A 129 -19.51 -22.33 6.82
N ASP A 130 -19.38 -21.68 7.99
CA ASP A 130 -20.51 -21.28 8.84
C ASP A 130 -20.70 -19.74 8.83
N PRO A 131 -21.88 -19.22 8.41
CA PRO A 131 -22.12 -17.79 8.23
C PRO A 131 -22.60 -17.06 9.50
N THR A 132 -22.59 -17.69 10.67
CA THR A 132 -23.00 -17.03 11.91
C THR A 132 -21.94 -16.05 12.42
N ASP A 133 -22.33 -14.79 12.65
CA ASP A 133 -21.46 -13.78 13.28
C ASP A 133 -21.11 -14.23 14.71
N PRO A 134 -19.85 -14.60 14.98
CA PRO A 134 -19.45 -15.19 16.26
C PRO A 134 -19.54 -14.18 17.41
N TYR A 135 -19.62 -12.88 17.11
CA TYR A 135 -19.70 -11.80 18.10
C TYR A 135 -21.15 -11.42 18.42
N ARG A 136 -22.13 -12.01 17.72
CA ARG A 136 -23.57 -11.80 17.94
C ARG A 136 -24.01 -11.89 19.42
N PRO A 137 -23.48 -12.81 20.26
CA PRO A 137 -23.86 -12.87 21.68
C PRO A 137 -23.65 -11.57 22.47
N TRP A 138 -22.70 -10.72 22.05
CA TRP A 138 -22.45 -9.42 22.66
C TRP A 138 -23.03 -8.28 21.85
N LEU A 139 -22.91 -8.30 20.52
CA LEU A 139 -23.28 -7.18 19.66
C LEU A 139 -24.80 -7.01 19.49
N ALA A 140 -25.57 -8.09 19.65
CA ALA A 140 -27.03 -8.05 19.57
C ALA A 140 -27.73 -7.75 20.90
N GLN A 141 -26.98 -7.45 21.97
CA GLN A 141 -27.54 -7.17 23.30
C GLN A 141 -28.30 -5.83 23.32
N ASP A 142 -29.35 -5.74 24.13
CA ASP A 142 -30.11 -4.50 24.33
C ASP A 142 -29.44 -3.53 25.31
N ASN A 143 -28.45 -4.02 26.08
CA ASN A 143 -27.66 -3.18 26.95
C ASN A 143 -26.52 -2.50 26.14
N PRO A 144 -26.54 -1.16 25.95
CA PRO A 144 -25.51 -0.47 25.18
C PRO A 144 -24.12 -0.61 25.80
N ALA A 145 -24.00 -0.76 27.12
CA ALA A 145 -22.73 -0.95 27.80
C ALA A 145 -22.03 -2.25 27.36
N VAL A 146 -22.79 -3.33 27.14
CA VAL A 146 -22.24 -4.61 26.70
C VAL A 146 -21.76 -4.51 25.26
N VAL A 147 -22.56 -3.89 24.39
CA VAL A 147 -22.21 -3.69 22.98
C VAL A 147 -20.97 -2.80 22.85
N ALA A 148 -20.94 -1.65 23.51
CA ALA A 148 -19.81 -0.72 23.45
C ALA A 148 -18.51 -1.36 23.95
N ASN A 149 -18.54 -2.07 25.08
CA ASN A 149 -17.36 -2.76 25.59
C ASN A 149 -16.88 -3.90 24.67
N ALA A 150 -17.80 -4.63 24.04
CA ALA A 150 -17.44 -5.65 23.05
C ALA A 150 -16.77 -5.01 21.83
N VAL A 151 -17.29 -3.90 21.32
CA VAL A 151 -16.67 -3.17 20.20
C VAL A 151 -15.30 -2.61 20.57
N ILE A 152 -15.11 -2.08 21.79
CA ILE A 152 -13.80 -1.68 22.31
C ILE A 152 -12.80 -2.85 22.26
N CYS A 153 -13.22 -4.06 22.65
CA CYS A 153 -12.37 -5.25 22.56
C CYS A 153 -11.97 -5.57 21.11
N LEU A 154 -12.91 -5.48 20.18
CA LEU A 154 -12.65 -5.68 18.75
C LEU A 154 -11.70 -4.61 18.19
N ILE A 155 -11.86 -3.35 18.59
CA ILE A 155 -10.98 -2.25 18.18
C ILE A 155 -9.55 -2.52 18.65
N HIS A 156 -9.34 -2.93 19.89
CA HIS A 156 -8.00 -3.30 20.37
C HIS A 156 -7.39 -4.46 19.56
N GLN A 157 -8.18 -5.48 19.21
CA GLN A 157 -7.71 -6.58 18.36
C GLN A 157 -7.34 -6.10 16.96
N ALA A 158 -8.17 -5.27 16.33
CA ALA A 158 -7.90 -4.69 15.03
C ALA A 158 -6.64 -3.82 15.05
N ASN A 159 -6.49 -2.97 16.07
CA ASN A 159 -5.31 -2.13 16.26
C ASN A 159 -4.04 -2.96 16.40
N TYR A 160 -4.06 -4.03 17.19
CA TYR A 160 -2.93 -4.95 17.30
C TYR A 160 -2.52 -5.60 15.97
N LEU A 161 -3.50 -6.01 15.16
CA LEU A 161 -3.25 -6.58 13.83
C LEU A 161 -2.68 -5.54 12.87
N LEU A 162 -3.21 -4.31 12.91
CA LEU A 162 -2.73 -3.20 12.10
C LEU A 162 -1.30 -2.80 12.49
N ASP A 163 -0.98 -2.75 13.78
CA ASP A 163 0.38 -2.45 14.26
C ASP A 163 1.38 -3.49 13.73
N ARG A 164 1.03 -4.78 13.78
CA ARG A 164 1.85 -5.86 13.19
C ARG A 164 1.99 -5.71 11.68
N GLN A 165 0.91 -5.33 10.98
CA GLN A 165 0.92 -5.10 9.53
C GLN A 165 1.81 -3.90 9.17
N ILE A 166 1.73 -2.80 9.90
CA ILE A 166 2.58 -1.60 9.75
C ILE A 166 4.05 -1.99 9.92
N GLN A 167 4.40 -2.68 11.02
CA GLN A 167 5.77 -3.13 11.27
C GLN A 167 6.29 -4.09 10.18
N ALA A 168 5.44 -4.92 9.59
CA ALA A 168 5.82 -5.77 8.47
C ALA A 168 6.09 -4.96 7.20
N LEU A 169 5.23 -3.99 6.89
CA LEU A 169 5.38 -3.09 5.73
C LEU A 169 6.62 -2.21 5.85
N GLU A 170 6.90 -1.65 7.04
CA GLU A 170 8.09 -0.85 7.31
C GLU A 170 9.37 -1.66 7.13
N ARG A 171 9.44 -2.87 7.72
CA ARG A 171 10.59 -3.77 7.54
C ARG A 171 10.81 -4.11 6.06
N GLN A 172 9.73 -4.37 5.33
CA GLN A 172 9.84 -4.66 3.90
C GLN A 172 10.31 -3.44 3.10
N PHE A 173 9.84 -2.24 3.44
CA PHE A 173 10.28 -1.00 2.80
C PHE A 173 11.78 -0.74 3.02
N VAL A 174 12.26 -0.95 4.26
CA VAL A 174 13.70 -0.81 4.59
C VAL A 174 14.56 -1.84 3.85
N GLN A 175 14.12 -3.09 3.74
CA GLN A 175 14.92 -4.17 3.14
C GLN A 175 14.90 -4.17 1.60
N GLN A 176 13.76 -3.87 0.98
CA GLN A 176 13.55 -4.05 -0.45
C GLN A 176 13.50 -2.72 -1.23
N GLY A 177 13.54 -1.59 -0.54
CA GLY A 177 13.33 -0.27 -1.13
C GLY A 177 11.88 -0.04 -1.56
N GLY A 178 11.60 1.19 -2.00
CA GLY A 178 10.29 1.55 -2.56
C GLY A 178 10.06 1.01 -3.97
N TYR A 179 8.79 0.89 -4.39
CA TYR A 179 8.44 0.47 -5.77
C TYR A 179 9.12 1.34 -6.85
N SER A 180 9.21 2.65 -6.64
CA SER A 180 9.91 3.57 -7.56
C SER A 180 11.40 3.28 -7.68
N GLU A 181 12.05 2.90 -6.57
CA GLU A 181 13.47 2.53 -6.55
C GLU A 181 13.67 1.20 -7.28
N GLN A 182 12.79 0.22 -7.05
CA GLN A 182 12.82 -1.06 -7.77
C GLN A 182 12.63 -0.87 -9.28
N LEU A 183 11.70 -0.01 -9.70
CA LEU A 183 11.53 0.36 -11.12
C LEU A 183 12.76 1.08 -11.67
N ALA A 184 13.42 1.94 -10.89
CA ALA A 184 14.65 2.60 -11.32
C ALA A 184 15.79 1.60 -11.54
N VAL A 185 15.96 0.64 -10.64
CA VAL A 185 16.92 -0.47 -10.76
C VAL A 185 16.58 -1.34 -11.98
N ALA A 186 15.32 -1.71 -12.17
CA ALA A 186 14.87 -2.50 -13.32
C ALA A 186 15.14 -1.77 -14.65
N ARG A 187 14.87 -0.46 -14.71
CA ARG A 187 15.17 0.38 -15.88
C ARG A 187 16.67 0.43 -16.20
N LEU A 188 17.53 0.44 -15.19
CA LEU A 188 18.98 0.43 -15.39
C LEU A 188 19.44 -0.91 -15.95
N ARG A 189 18.95 -2.03 -15.42
CA ARG A 189 19.24 -3.39 -15.91
C ARG A 189 18.80 -3.59 -17.36
N GLU A 190 17.60 -3.15 -17.71
CA GLU A 190 17.08 -3.19 -19.09
C GLU A 190 17.98 -2.40 -20.06
N ARG A 191 18.47 -1.21 -19.64
CA ARG A 191 19.42 -0.43 -20.44
C ARG A 191 20.74 -1.15 -20.65
N GLU A 192 21.27 -1.80 -19.61
CA GLU A 192 22.50 -2.59 -19.71
C GLU A 192 22.33 -3.79 -20.64
N GLN A 193 21.20 -4.50 -20.57
CA GLN A 193 20.88 -5.63 -21.45
C GLN A 193 20.78 -5.19 -22.91
N ARG A 194 20.06 -4.09 -23.21
CA ARG A 194 20.00 -3.53 -24.58
C ARG A 194 21.37 -3.09 -25.08
N THR A 195 22.19 -2.48 -24.23
CA THR A 195 23.55 -2.11 -24.61
C THR A 195 24.44 -3.33 -24.87
N ARG A 196 24.18 -4.47 -24.20
CA ARG A 196 24.88 -5.74 -24.45
C ARG A 196 24.40 -6.44 -25.72
N SER A 197 23.09 -6.45 -26.02
CA SER A 197 22.57 -7.00 -27.29
C SER A 197 23.05 -6.19 -28.49
N ASP A 198 23.06 -4.85 -28.40
CA ASP A 198 23.62 -3.98 -29.46
C ASP A 198 25.13 -4.20 -29.66
N ARG A 199 25.85 -4.72 -28.65
CA ARG A 199 27.28 -5.07 -28.77
C ARG A 199 27.49 -6.44 -29.42
N THR A 200 26.57 -7.39 -29.25
CA THR A 200 26.64 -8.69 -29.94
C THR A 200 26.22 -8.58 -31.40
N ASP A 201 25.38 -7.60 -31.75
CA ASP A 201 25.00 -7.31 -33.15
C ASP A 201 26.09 -6.56 -33.93
N ARG A 202 27.07 -5.95 -33.24
CA ARG A 202 28.27 -5.33 -33.87
C ARG A 202 29.33 -6.34 -34.33
N ALA A 203 29.08 -7.63 -34.18
CA ALA A 203 29.92 -8.69 -34.74
C ALA A 203 29.54 -9.04 -36.20
N ASP A 204 28.58 -8.34 -36.81
CA ASP A 204 28.32 -8.39 -38.25
C ASP A 204 29.27 -7.41 -38.98
N PRO A 205 30.21 -7.88 -39.81
CA PRO A 205 31.15 -7.02 -40.53
C PRO A 205 30.51 -6.11 -41.60
N SER A 206 29.20 -6.23 -41.86
CA SER A 206 28.53 -5.49 -42.93
C SER A 206 28.07 -4.06 -42.57
N ASP A 207 28.09 -3.65 -41.29
CA ASP A 207 27.57 -2.33 -40.86
C ASP A 207 28.66 -1.28 -40.56
N GLN A 208 29.75 -1.29 -41.34
CA GLN A 208 30.74 -0.20 -41.34
C GLN A 208 30.28 0.95 -42.25
N THR A 209 29.27 1.71 -41.84
CA THR A 209 29.16 3.10 -42.30
C THR A 209 30.04 3.97 -41.41
N SER A 210 31.24 4.25 -41.90
CA SER A 210 32.34 4.95 -41.24
C SER A 210 31.96 6.38 -40.83
N ALA A 211 31.40 6.54 -39.63
CA ALA A 211 31.29 7.85 -39.00
C ALA A 211 32.68 8.48 -38.85
N PRO A 212 32.88 9.74 -39.25
CA PRO A 212 34.19 10.38 -39.21
C PRO A 212 34.66 10.59 -37.77
N ALA A 213 35.98 10.54 -37.55
CA ALA A 213 36.57 10.92 -36.27
C ALA A 213 36.43 12.43 -36.02
N CYS A 214 36.22 12.79 -34.75
CA CYS A 214 36.11 14.16 -34.29
C CYS A 214 37.43 14.91 -34.56
N PRO A 215 37.39 16.07 -35.24
CA PRO A 215 38.62 16.81 -35.56
C PRO A 215 39.31 17.40 -34.33
N THR A 216 38.62 17.49 -33.19
CA THR A 216 39.15 18.10 -31.96
C THR A 216 39.77 17.08 -31.00
N CYS A 217 39.23 15.87 -30.91
CA CYS A 217 39.66 14.89 -29.90
C CYS A 217 39.84 13.46 -30.43
N GLY A 218 39.65 13.24 -31.74
CA GLY A 218 39.70 11.91 -32.36
C GLY A 218 38.57 10.95 -31.98
N GLY A 219 37.69 11.34 -31.04
CA GLY A 219 36.57 10.50 -30.61
C GLY A 219 35.48 10.32 -31.67
N ILE A 220 34.61 9.33 -31.46
CA ILE A 220 33.48 9.04 -32.35
C ILE A 220 32.50 10.23 -32.46
N MET A 221 31.96 10.42 -33.66
CA MET A 221 30.94 11.43 -33.94
C MET A 221 29.57 10.78 -34.12
N ALA A 222 28.51 11.49 -33.72
CA ALA A 222 27.12 11.09 -33.89
C ALA A 222 26.36 12.19 -34.65
N VAL A 223 25.38 11.81 -35.48
CA VAL A 223 24.51 12.77 -36.17
C VAL A 223 23.64 13.49 -35.14
N ARG A 224 23.63 14.82 -35.19
CA ARG A 224 22.81 15.69 -34.37
C ARG A 224 22.01 16.61 -35.25
N THR A 225 20.80 16.95 -34.81
CA THR A 225 19.90 17.88 -35.53
C THR A 225 19.86 19.21 -34.82
N THR A 226 20.04 20.30 -35.58
CA THR A 226 19.94 21.67 -35.07
C THR A 226 18.50 21.96 -34.65
N ARG A 227 18.30 22.32 -33.37
CA ARG A 227 16.95 22.51 -32.81
C ARG A 227 16.40 23.94 -32.96
N LYS A 228 17.25 24.95 -33.18
CA LYS A 228 16.87 26.37 -33.19
C LYS A 228 17.71 27.20 -34.18
N GLY A 229 17.14 28.26 -34.74
CA GLY A 229 17.81 29.19 -35.67
C GLY A 229 17.47 28.94 -37.15
N PRO A 230 18.05 29.73 -38.09
CA PRO A 230 17.72 29.69 -39.52
C PRO A 230 18.09 28.38 -40.24
N ARG A 231 18.81 27.46 -39.58
CA ARG A 231 19.10 26.10 -40.06
C ARG A 231 18.46 25.02 -39.18
N ALA A 232 17.37 25.33 -38.48
CA ALA A 232 16.62 24.34 -37.70
C ALA A 232 16.20 23.17 -38.60
N GLY A 233 16.41 21.94 -38.11
CA GLY A 233 16.20 20.72 -38.89
C GLY A 233 17.44 20.23 -39.66
N ALA A 234 18.47 21.06 -39.86
CA ALA A 234 19.72 20.62 -40.48
C ALA A 234 20.47 19.66 -39.57
N GLN A 235 20.94 18.56 -40.15
CA GLN A 235 21.76 17.55 -39.47
C GLN A 235 23.25 17.86 -39.64
N PHE A 236 24.06 17.50 -38.64
CA PHE A 236 25.51 17.59 -38.68
C PHE A 236 26.15 16.54 -37.76
N TRP A 237 27.41 16.21 -37.98
CA TRP A 237 28.17 15.36 -37.06
C TRP A 237 28.60 16.17 -35.83
N GLY A 238 28.23 15.71 -34.64
CA GLY A 238 28.69 16.27 -33.36
C GLY A 238 29.41 15.24 -32.50
N CYS A 239 30.45 15.65 -31.78
CA CYS A 239 31.20 14.75 -30.91
C CYS A 239 30.30 14.07 -29.87
N ALA A 240 30.51 12.76 -29.63
CA ALA A 240 29.79 12.01 -28.61
C ALA A 240 30.11 12.51 -27.19
N LYS A 241 31.29 13.10 -26.96
CA LYS A 241 31.73 13.64 -25.66
C LYS A 241 31.17 15.03 -25.34
N TYR A 242 30.21 15.57 -26.11
CA TYR A 242 29.55 16.82 -25.75
C TYR A 242 28.84 16.68 -24.38
N PRO A 243 28.94 17.66 -23.46
CA PRO A 243 29.45 19.02 -23.65
C PRO A 243 30.97 19.20 -23.49
N ALA A 244 31.70 18.18 -23.03
CA ALA A 244 33.14 18.25 -22.78
C ALA A 244 33.98 18.42 -24.06
N CYS A 245 33.48 17.96 -25.22
CA CYS A 245 34.07 18.26 -26.53
C CYS A 245 33.00 18.82 -27.48
N LYS A 246 33.27 20.00 -28.04
CA LYS A 246 32.34 20.73 -28.94
C LYS A 246 32.68 20.56 -30.43
N GLY A 247 33.50 19.59 -30.80
CA GLY A 247 33.88 19.35 -32.20
C GLY A 247 32.67 18.95 -33.06
N THR A 248 32.54 19.57 -34.23
CA THR A 248 31.48 19.33 -35.20
C THR A 248 32.06 19.19 -36.62
N LYS A 249 31.31 18.53 -37.50
CA LYS A 249 31.56 18.45 -38.95
C LYS A 249 30.23 18.54 -39.70
N PRO A 250 30.19 19.16 -40.88
CA PRO A 250 29.02 19.04 -41.76
C PRO A 250 28.83 17.56 -42.12
N LEU A 251 27.57 17.16 -42.31
CA LEU A 251 27.25 15.91 -42.99
C LEU A 251 27.65 16.00 -44.46
#